data_AF-A0A8H7I307-F1
#
_entry.id   AF-A0A8H7I307-F1
#
_cell.length_a   1.000
_cell.length_b   1.000
_cell.length_c   1.000
_cell.angle_alpha   90.00
_cell.angle_beta   90.00
_cell.angle_gamma   90.00
#
_symmetry.space_group_name_H-M   'P 1'
#
loop_
_entity.id
_entity.type
_entity.pdbx_description
1 polymer ?
#
loop_
_entity_poly.entity_id
_entity_poly.type
_entity_poly.pdbx_seq_one_letter_code
_entity_poly.pdbx_strand_id
1 'polypeptide(L)'
;MSEYCPPFAHFFGFAGVAASVSGFLHVVACMTNCGGGQMIFSTVGAAYGTSKAGIGITGLGTFRPELIMKSLIPVVMSGIIAVYGLVVAVLISNALDPKVPYPLFSGFIHLGAGLACGFTGLSAGYAIGIVGDSCVRAYVHESKVFVTMVLILIFAEVLGLYGLIVALIMHSKTQDASFSELCKAVVS
;
A
#
# COMPACT_ATOMS: atom_id res chain seq x y z
N MET A 1 31.45 5.15 20.05
CA MET A 1 30.01 4.97 19.71
C MET A 1 29.53 6.34 19.23
N SER A 2 29.28 6.48 17.94
CA SER A 2 29.04 7.77 17.30
C SER A 2 27.62 8.26 17.58
N GLU A 3 27.47 9.58 17.80
CA GLU A 3 26.17 10.24 18.06
C GLU A 3 25.17 10.08 16.89
N TYR A 4 25.67 9.73 15.70
CA TYR A 4 24.92 9.56 14.46
C TYR A 4 24.37 8.14 14.21
N CYS A 5 24.87 7.12 14.92
CA CYS A 5 24.48 5.71 14.74
C CYS A 5 24.15 5.02 16.08
N PRO A 6 23.02 5.38 16.71
CA PRO A 6 22.56 4.72 17.92
C PRO A 6 21.95 3.33 17.65
N PRO A 7 21.94 2.42 18.65
CA PRO A 7 21.44 1.06 18.50
C PRO A 7 19.95 0.98 18.13
N PHE A 8 19.17 2.02 18.44
CA PHE A 8 17.74 2.10 18.10
C PHE A 8 17.45 2.53 16.65
N ALA A 9 18.45 2.88 15.84
CA ALA A 9 18.24 3.30 14.45
C ALA A 9 17.55 2.21 13.58
N HIS A 10 17.81 0.93 13.87
CA HIS A 10 17.18 -0.20 13.19
C HIS A 10 15.67 -0.32 13.47
N PHE A 11 15.19 0.13 14.64
CA PHE A 11 13.78 0.10 15.00
C PHE A 11 12.92 0.90 14.01
N PHE A 12 13.44 2.04 13.56
CA PHE A 12 12.72 2.92 12.63
C PHE A 12 12.63 2.33 11.22
N GLY A 13 13.68 1.61 10.79
CA GLY A 13 13.67 0.85 9.53
C GLY A 13 12.65 -0.29 9.54
N PHE A 14 12.65 -1.10 10.60
CA PHE A 14 11.64 -2.15 10.78
C PHE A 14 10.21 -1.60 10.96
N ALA A 15 10.06 -0.45 11.61
CA ALA A 15 8.76 0.24 11.71
C ALA A 15 8.24 0.69 10.34
N GLY A 16 9.12 1.10 9.41
CA GLY A 16 8.77 1.38 8.01
C GLY A 16 8.29 0.14 7.24
N VAL A 17 8.93 -1.02 7.44
CA VAL A 17 8.48 -2.32 6.89
C VAL A 17 7.12 -2.70 7.47
N ALA A 18 6.94 -2.59 8.79
CA ALA A 18 5.68 -2.90 9.45
C ALA A 18 4.55 -1.93 9.08
N ALA A 19 4.87 -0.68 8.73
CA ALA A 19 3.91 0.31 8.24
C ALA A 19 3.38 -0.02 6.83
N SER A 20 4.18 -0.72 6.02
CA SER A 20 3.87 -1.04 4.63
C SER A 20 3.33 -2.47 4.46
N VAL A 21 3.77 -3.43 5.26
CA VAL A 21 3.34 -4.83 5.20
C VAL A 21 3.20 -5.47 6.57
N SER A 22 1.95 -5.71 6.95
CA SER A 22 1.60 -6.90 7.73
C SER A 22 0.62 -7.74 6.90
N GLY A 23 1.18 -8.56 6.02
CA GLY A 23 0.59 -9.82 5.57
C GLY A 23 -0.53 -9.78 4.52
N PHE A 24 -0.18 -10.22 3.30
CA PHE A 24 -1.06 -10.84 2.30
C PHE A 24 -1.89 -12.02 2.87
N LEU A 25 -1.48 -12.59 4.01
CA LEU A 25 -2.20 -13.62 4.75
C LEU A 25 -3.42 -13.06 5.54
N HIS A 26 -3.49 -11.74 5.77
CA HIS A 26 -4.57 -11.11 6.52
C HIS A 26 -5.69 -10.53 5.64
N VAL A 27 -5.53 -10.45 4.31
CA VAL A 27 -6.63 -10.07 3.40
C VAL A 27 -7.77 -11.10 3.45
N VAL A 28 -7.46 -12.36 3.75
CA VAL A 28 -8.45 -13.41 4.02
C VAL A 28 -8.84 -13.49 5.52
N ALA A 29 -7.94 -13.16 6.45
CA ALA A 29 -8.20 -13.26 7.90
C ALA A 29 -8.81 -12.01 8.57
N CYS A 30 -8.79 -10.84 7.93
CA CYS A 30 -9.45 -9.63 8.45
C CYS A 30 -10.99 -9.72 8.38
N MET A 31 -11.53 -10.78 7.76
CA MET A 31 -12.95 -11.12 7.83
C MET A 31 -13.29 -11.95 9.08
N THR A 32 -12.29 -12.38 9.89
CA THR A 32 -12.48 -13.30 11.02
C THR A 32 -11.77 -12.94 12.34
N ASN A 33 -10.86 -11.95 12.43
CA ASN A 33 -10.30 -11.59 13.74
C ASN A 33 -9.87 -10.11 13.90
N CYS A 34 -10.62 -9.37 14.72
CA CYS A 34 -10.24 -8.06 15.27
C CYS A 34 -9.29 -8.27 16.47
N GLY A 35 -7.98 -8.21 16.27
CA GLY A 35 -7.05 -8.24 17.39
C GLY A 35 -5.58 -8.04 17.00
N GLY A 36 -5.09 -6.80 17.05
CA GLY A 36 -3.65 -6.51 17.02
C GLY A 36 -3.30 -5.27 16.19
N GLY A 37 -2.96 -4.17 16.87
CA GLY A 37 -2.39 -2.98 16.23
C GLY A 37 -0.95 -3.22 15.77
N GLN A 38 -0.77 -3.46 14.47
CA GLN A 38 0.50 -3.37 13.74
C GLN A 38 0.15 -2.97 12.31
N MET A 39 0.69 -1.85 11.84
CA MET A 39 0.14 -0.98 10.79
C MET A 39 -0.22 -1.63 9.43
N ILE A 40 -1.36 -1.18 8.87
CA ILE A 40 -2.27 -1.94 8.00
C ILE A 40 -2.77 -1.07 6.81
N PHE A 41 -2.22 0.12 6.60
CA PHE A 41 -2.98 1.19 5.92
C PHE A 41 -3.31 0.89 4.46
N SER A 42 -2.35 0.33 3.69
CA SER A 42 -2.59 -0.08 2.30
C SER A 42 -3.56 -1.26 2.19
N THR A 43 -3.46 -2.25 3.10
CA THR A 43 -4.33 -3.42 3.10
C THR A 43 -5.74 -3.11 3.62
N VAL A 44 -5.91 -2.15 4.53
CA VAL A 44 -7.23 -1.61 4.92
C VAL A 44 -7.89 -0.92 3.74
N GLY A 45 -7.15 -0.10 2.98
CA GLY A 45 -7.66 0.53 1.75
C GLY A 45 -8.17 -0.51 0.75
N ALA A 46 -7.36 -1.53 0.48
CA ALA A 46 -7.70 -2.62 -0.44
C ALA A 46 -8.88 -3.47 0.05
N ALA A 47 -8.97 -3.75 1.35
CA ALA A 47 -10.07 -4.49 1.97
C ALA A 47 -11.39 -3.68 1.94
N TYR A 48 -11.33 -2.38 2.21
CA TYR A 48 -12.49 -1.49 2.10
C TYR A 48 -12.98 -1.38 0.64
N GLY A 49 -12.06 -1.18 -0.31
CA GLY A 49 -12.39 -1.13 -1.73
C GLY A 49 -13.04 -2.43 -2.22
N THR A 50 -12.48 -3.57 -1.81
CA THR A 50 -13.00 -4.91 -2.16
C THR A 50 -14.37 -5.19 -1.54
N SER A 51 -14.56 -4.87 -0.26
CA SER A 51 -15.83 -5.11 0.43
C SER A 51 -16.96 -4.25 -0.14
N LYS A 52 -16.72 -2.96 -0.41
CA LYS A 52 -17.74 -2.07 -0.99
C LYS A 52 -18.07 -2.45 -2.44
N ALA A 53 -17.07 -2.75 -3.27
CA ALA A 53 -17.32 -3.23 -4.63
C ALA A 53 -18.03 -4.60 -4.64
N GLY A 54 -17.65 -5.49 -3.72
CA GLY A 54 -18.25 -6.82 -3.57
C GLY A 54 -19.75 -6.79 -3.26
N ILE A 55 -20.18 -5.89 -2.37
CA ILE A 55 -21.61 -5.70 -2.05
C ILE A 55 -22.40 -5.32 -3.30
N GLY A 56 -21.87 -4.41 -4.13
CA GLY A 56 -22.48 -4.03 -5.40
C GLY A 56 -22.57 -5.19 -6.40
N ILE A 57 -21.51 -6.01 -6.50
CA ILE A 57 -21.45 -7.16 -7.41
C ILE A 57 -22.44 -8.26 -7.00
N THR A 58 -22.54 -8.58 -5.70
CA THR A 58 -23.51 -9.58 -5.21
C THR A 58 -24.94 -9.15 -5.51
N GLY A 59 -25.25 -7.85 -5.38
CA GLY A 59 -26.55 -7.30 -5.76
C GLY A 59 -26.83 -7.35 -7.27
N LEU A 60 -25.81 -7.19 -8.12
CA LEU A 60 -25.94 -7.36 -9.57
C LEU A 60 -26.11 -8.84 -9.97
N GLY A 61 -25.39 -9.75 -9.28
CA GLY A 61 -25.33 -11.17 -9.62
C GLY A 61 -26.66 -11.91 -9.47
N THR A 62 -27.57 -11.44 -8.60
CA THR A 62 -28.91 -12.01 -8.44
C THR A 62 -29.86 -11.67 -9.60
N PHE A 63 -29.62 -10.57 -10.31
CA PHE A 63 -30.47 -10.16 -11.43
C PHE A 63 -29.91 -10.61 -12.78
N ARG A 64 -28.61 -10.42 -13.02
CA ARG A 64 -27.96 -10.71 -14.31
C ARG A 64 -26.57 -11.33 -14.10
N PRO A 65 -26.47 -12.65 -13.93
CA PRO A 65 -25.20 -13.31 -13.64
C PRO A 65 -24.18 -13.23 -14.79
N GLU A 66 -24.63 -13.04 -16.04
CA GLU A 66 -23.75 -12.87 -17.20
C GLU A 66 -22.85 -11.63 -17.11
N LEU A 67 -23.24 -10.63 -16.31
CA LEU A 67 -22.50 -9.37 -16.17
C LEU A 67 -21.43 -9.41 -15.06
N ILE A 68 -21.40 -10.48 -14.24
CA ILE A 68 -20.52 -10.59 -13.06
C ILE A 68 -19.04 -10.50 -13.46
N MET A 69 -18.63 -11.23 -14.50
CA MET A 69 -17.23 -11.29 -14.93
C MET A 69 -16.66 -9.90 -15.29
N LYS A 70 -17.49 -9.03 -15.87
CA LYS A 70 -17.09 -7.65 -16.22
C LYS A 70 -17.06 -6.72 -15.00
N SER A 71 -17.92 -6.98 -14.02
CA SER A 71 -17.99 -6.20 -12.78
C SER A 71 -16.88 -6.51 -11.76
N LEU A 72 -16.00 -7.49 -12.02
CA LEU A 72 -14.86 -7.81 -11.13
C LEU A 72 -13.69 -6.84 -11.23
N ILE A 73 -13.66 -5.97 -12.25
CA ILE A 73 -12.55 -5.03 -12.48
C ILE A 73 -12.25 -4.13 -11.26
N PRO A 74 -13.23 -3.51 -10.58
CA PRO A 74 -12.96 -2.69 -9.40
C PRO A 74 -12.32 -3.47 -8.24
N VAL A 75 -12.68 -4.76 -8.09
CA VAL A 75 -12.09 -5.64 -7.07
C VAL A 75 -10.61 -5.90 -7.38
N VAL A 76 -10.29 -6.20 -8.64
CA VAL A 76 -8.90 -6.40 -9.07
C VAL A 76 -8.08 -5.13 -8.88
N MET A 77 -8.61 -3.96 -9.25
CA MET A 77 -7.91 -2.68 -9.08
C MET A 77 -7.64 -2.33 -7.61
N SER A 78 -8.60 -2.63 -6.71
CA SER A 78 -8.39 -2.51 -5.26
C SER A 78 -7.27 -3.43 -4.76
N GLY A 79 -7.14 -4.62 -5.34
CA GLY A 79 -6.08 -5.59 -4.99
C GLY A 79 -4.67 -5.13 -5.34
N ILE A 80 -4.49 -4.38 -6.42
CA ILE A 80 -3.16 -3.91 -6.85
C ILE A 80 -2.57 -2.91 -5.85
N ILE A 81 -3.39 -2.12 -5.16
CA ILE A 81 -2.94 -1.17 -4.12
C ILE A 81 -2.17 -1.88 -3.00
N ALA A 82 -2.63 -3.07 -2.59
CA ALA A 82 -1.95 -3.87 -1.58
C ALA A 82 -0.56 -4.34 -2.06
N VAL A 83 -0.41 -4.61 -3.36
CA VAL A 83 0.88 -4.99 -3.96
C VAL A 83 1.87 -3.82 -3.93
N TYR A 84 1.42 -2.57 -4.10
CA TYR A 84 2.30 -1.41 -3.96
C TYR A 84 2.92 -1.30 -2.56
N GLY A 85 2.12 -1.52 -1.51
CA GLY A 85 2.62 -1.59 -0.14
C GLY A 85 3.61 -2.75 0.06
N LEU A 86 3.32 -3.90 -0.55
CA LEU A 86 4.20 -5.08 -0.53
C LEU A 86 5.58 -4.81 -1.13
N VAL A 87 5.63 -4.18 -2.29
CA VAL A 87 6.89 -3.86 -2.99
C VAL A 87 7.77 -2.96 -2.12
N VAL A 88 7.21 -1.89 -1.52
CA VAL A 88 7.98 -0.97 -0.67
C VAL A 88 8.56 -1.68 0.56
N ALA A 89 7.79 -2.55 1.22
CA ALA A 89 8.26 -3.29 2.39
C ALA A 89 9.41 -4.24 2.06
N VAL A 90 9.32 -4.95 0.93
CA VAL A 90 10.37 -5.87 0.49
C VAL A 90 11.65 -5.09 0.16
N LEU A 91 11.55 -3.93 -0.51
CA LEU A 91 12.72 -3.09 -0.79
C LEU A 91 13.42 -2.59 0.49
N ILE A 92 12.65 -2.10 1.46
CA ILE A 92 13.18 -1.65 2.75
C ILE A 92 13.81 -2.82 3.52
N SER A 93 13.19 -4.00 3.49
CA SER A 93 13.70 -5.21 4.18
C SER A 93 15.04 -5.69 3.63
N ASN A 94 15.23 -5.60 2.31
CA ASN A 94 16.51 -5.96 1.67
C ASN A 94 17.63 -4.96 1.97
N ALA A 95 17.31 -3.73 2.39
CA ALA A 95 18.29 -2.71 2.73
C ALA A 95 18.69 -2.70 4.23
N LEU A 96 18.12 -3.59 5.04
CA LEU A 96 18.37 -3.68 6.48
C LEU A 96 19.36 -4.82 6.78
N ASP A 97 20.64 -4.47 6.96
CA ASP A 97 21.67 -5.40 7.42
C ASP A 97 22.08 -5.11 8.88
N PRO A 98 21.93 -6.05 9.83
CA PRO A 98 22.26 -5.83 11.24
C PRO A 98 23.76 -5.76 11.55
N LYS A 99 24.61 -5.97 10.53
CA LYS A 99 26.08 -6.01 10.67
C LYS A 99 26.74 -4.68 10.28
N VAL A 100 26.01 -3.77 9.63
CA VAL A 100 26.52 -2.48 9.13
C VAL A 100 25.98 -1.36 10.02
N PRO A 101 26.80 -0.36 10.43
CA PRO A 101 26.31 0.74 11.23
C PRO A 101 25.28 1.57 10.44
N TYR A 102 24.05 1.61 10.93
CA TYR A 102 22.91 2.19 10.24
C TYR A 102 22.64 3.62 10.76
N PRO A 103 22.70 4.65 9.90
CA PRO A 103 22.50 6.03 10.33
C PRO A 103 21.02 6.31 10.64
N LEU A 104 20.79 7.08 11.71
CA LEU A 104 19.46 7.46 12.17
C LEU A 104 18.63 8.18 11.09
N PHE A 105 19.29 8.95 10.22
CA PHE A 105 18.66 9.59 9.06
C PHE A 105 18.02 8.58 8.08
N SER A 106 18.72 7.47 7.78
CA SER A 106 18.20 6.43 6.87
C SER A 106 16.95 5.75 7.45
N GLY A 107 16.94 5.55 8.78
CA GLY A 107 15.77 5.06 9.51
C GLY A 107 14.55 5.96 9.33
N PHE A 108 14.69 7.27 9.58
CA PHE A 108 13.59 8.23 9.41
C PHE A 108 13.05 8.29 7.98
N ILE A 109 13.92 8.20 6.97
CA ILE A 109 13.50 8.16 5.57
C ILE A 109 12.74 6.86 5.25
N HIS A 110 13.16 5.71 5.77
CA HIS A 110 12.46 4.43 5.55
C HIS A 110 11.08 4.40 6.22
N LEU A 111 10.92 4.99 7.41
CA LEU A 111 9.59 5.16 8.00
C LEU A 111 8.73 6.11 7.17
N GLY A 112 9.29 7.25 6.75
CA GLY A 112 8.61 8.23 5.91
C GLY A 112 8.13 7.66 4.58
N ALA A 113 8.97 6.85 3.92
CA ALA A 113 8.64 6.14 2.69
C ALA A 113 7.48 5.14 2.88
N GLY A 114 7.52 4.36 3.97
CA GLY A 114 6.44 3.42 4.31
C GLY A 114 5.10 4.12 4.62
N LEU A 115 5.13 5.19 5.42
CA LEU A 115 3.93 5.96 5.78
C LEU A 115 3.34 6.69 4.58
N ALA A 116 4.16 7.34 3.75
CA ALA A 116 3.69 8.06 2.57
C ALA A 116 2.93 7.12 1.60
N CYS A 117 3.53 5.98 1.24
CA CYS A 117 2.88 4.99 0.38
C CYS A 117 1.64 4.35 1.03
N GLY A 118 1.65 4.16 2.36
CA GLY A 118 0.52 3.61 3.10
C GLY A 118 -0.71 4.52 3.08
N PHE A 119 -0.55 5.81 3.41
CA PHE A 119 -1.64 6.80 3.45
C PHE A 119 -2.27 7.05 2.07
N THR A 120 -1.45 7.14 1.02
CA THR A 120 -1.95 7.29 -0.35
C THR A 120 -2.72 6.05 -0.81
N GLY A 121 -2.24 4.85 -0.45
CA GLY A 121 -2.91 3.59 -0.74
C GLY A 121 -4.29 3.48 -0.07
N LEU A 122 -4.43 3.89 1.19
CA LEU A 122 -5.73 3.89 1.86
C LEU A 122 -6.71 4.87 1.20
N SER A 123 -6.25 6.08 0.90
CA SER A 123 -7.10 7.09 0.25
C SER A 123 -7.55 6.63 -1.14
N ALA A 124 -6.66 6.03 -1.92
CA ALA A 124 -6.98 5.47 -3.24
C ALA A 124 -7.98 4.31 -3.13
N GLY A 125 -7.76 3.37 -2.21
CA GLY A 125 -8.66 2.24 -1.97
C GLY A 125 -10.06 2.67 -1.49
N TYR A 126 -10.13 3.72 -0.67
CA TYR A 126 -11.40 4.32 -0.24
C TYR A 126 -12.18 4.93 -1.41
N ALA A 127 -11.49 5.70 -2.28
CA ALA A 127 -12.10 6.28 -3.47
C ALA A 127 -12.61 5.19 -4.44
N ILE A 128 -11.78 4.16 -4.70
CA ILE A 128 -12.15 3.01 -5.55
C ILE A 128 -13.37 2.27 -5.00
N GLY A 129 -13.47 2.09 -3.69
CA GLY A 129 -14.61 1.41 -3.07
C GLY A 129 -15.95 2.12 -3.29
N ILE A 130 -15.98 3.45 -3.12
CA ILE A 130 -17.21 4.25 -3.28
C ILE A 130 -17.61 4.36 -4.75
N VAL A 131 -16.63 4.62 -5.62
CA VAL A 131 -16.86 4.69 -7.07
C VAL A 131 -17.29 3.32 -7.59
N GLY A 132 -16.64 2.24 -7.16
CA GLY A 132 -16.94 0.88 -7.57
C GLY A 132 -18.38 0.47 -7.25
N ASP A 133 -18.84 0.69 -6.02
CA ASP A 133 -20.23 0.40 -5.62
C ASP A 133 -21.26 1.19 -6.45
N SER A 134 -21.01 2.49 -6.64
CA SER A 134 -21.90 3.37 -7.42
C SER A 134 -21.95 2.98 -8.90
N CYS A 135 -20.79 2.67 -9.49
CA CYS A 135 -20.68 2.28 -10.89
C CYS A 135 -21.29 0.90 -11.16
N VAL A 136 -21.09 -0.08 -10.28
CA VAL A 136 -21.69 -1.43 -10.44
C VAL A 136 -23.22 -1.34 -10.37
N ARG A 137 -23.76 -0.49 -9.50
CA ARG A 137 -25.23 -0.24 -9.44
C ARG A 137 -25.75 0.43 -10.71
N ALA A 138 -25.03 1.41 -11.26
CA ALA A 138 -25.38 2.04 -12.53
C ALA A 138 -25.29 1.07 -13.73
N TYR A 139 -24.34 0.14 -13.68
CA TYR A 139 -24.10 -0.85 -14.73
C TYR A 139 -25.25 -1.86 -14.89
N VAL A 140 -26.08 -2.05 -13.85
CA VAL A 140 -27.32 -2.86 -13.94
C VAL A 140 -28.32 -2.26 -14.94
N HIS A 141 -28.38 -0.92 -15.02
CA HIS A 141 -29.35 -0.22 -15.87
C HIS A 141 -28.90 -0.18 -17.33
N GLU A 142 -27.64 0.11 -17.62
CA GLU A 142 -27.11 0.19 -18.97
C GLU A 142 -25.66 -0.35 -19.02
N SER A 143 -25.38 -1.26 -19.96
CA SER A 143 -24.04 -1.86 -20.10
C SER A 143 -23.02 -0.95 -20.79
N LYS A 144 -23.46 0.14 -21.43
CA LYS A 144 -22.59 1.13 -22.08
C LYS A 144 -21.77 1.96 -21.10
N VAL A 145 -22.15 2.00 -19.82
CA VAL A 145 -21.45 2.76 -18.76
C VAL A 145 -20.13 2.10 -18.31
N PHE A 146 -19.82 0.91 -18.84
CA PHE A 146 -18.61 0.14 -18.52
C PHE A 146 -17.31 0.92 -18.75
N VAL A 147 -17.20 1.62 -19.88
CA VAL A 147 -15.97 2.37 -20.21
C VAL A 147 -15.77 3.52 -19.23
N THR A 148 -16.85 4.22 -18.87
CA THR A 148 -16.81 5.32 -17.88
C THR A 148 -16.42 4.82 -16.50
N MET A 149 -16.92 3.64 -16.09
CA MET A 149 -16.51 2.99 -14.83
C MET A 149 -14.99 2.78 -14.80
N VAL A 150 -14.42 2.19 -15.85
CA VAL A 150 -12.98 1.91 -15.92
C VAL A 150 -12.16 3.20 -15.88
N LEU A 151 -12.57 4.23 -16.63
CA LEU A 151 -11.85 5.50 -16.69
C LEU A 151 -11.76 6.20 -15.32
N ILE A 152 -12.85 6.23 -14.55
CA ILE A 152 -12.84 6.85 -13.21
C ILE A 152 -11.97 6.04 -12.24
N LEU A 153 -12.01 4.70 -12.33
CA LEU A 153 -11.20 3.82 -11.48
C LEU A 153 -9.69 3.97 -11.73
N ILE A 154 -9.27 4.18 -12.98
CA ILE A 154 -7.86 4.43 -13.31
C ILE A 154 -7.39 5.75 -12.69
N PHE A 155 -8.17 6.83 -12.78
CA PHE A 155 -7.80 8.10 -12.14
C PHE A 155 -7.68 7.99 -10.62
N ALA A 156 -8.53 7.19 -9.98
CA ALA A 156 -8.43 6.92 -8.55
C ALA A 156 -7.17 6.10 -8.19
N GLU A 157 -6.79 5.15 -9.04
CA GLU A 157 -5.64 4.27 -8.84
C GLU A 157 -4.30 5.00 -8.97
N VAL A 158 -4.20 5.97 -9.88
CA VAL A 158 -2.99 6.80 -10.06
C VAL A 158 -2.59 7.54 -8.77
N LEU A 159 -3.53 7.85 -7.87
CA LEU A 159 -3.23 8.41 -6.55
C LEU A 159 -2.37 7.47 -5.70
N GLY A 160 -2.60 6.16 -5.80
CA GLY A 160 -1.78 5.13 -5.15
C GLY A 160 -0.40 5.01 -5.78
N LEU A 161 -0.32 5.06 -7.11
CA LEU A 161 0.95 5.04 -7.85
C LEU A 161 1.86 6.22 -7.50
N TYR A 162 1.31 7.42 -7.30
CA TYR A 162 2.11 8.57 -6.88
C TYR A 162 2.80 8.34 -5.54
N GLY A 163 2.12 7.72 -4.58
CA GLY A 163 2.73 7.37 -3.28
C GLY A 163 3.87 6.36 -3.40
N LEU A 164 3.74 5.38 -4.31
CA LEU A 164 4.80 4.41 -4.59
C LEU A 164 6.04 5.09 -5.18
N ILE A 165 5.87 5.96 -6.18
CA ILE A 165 6.97 6.67 -6.83
C ILE A 165 7.74 7.52 -5.81
N VAL A 166 7.03 8.23 -4.94
CA VAL A 166 7.63 9.05 -3.89
C VAL A 166 8.41 8.19 -2.88
N ALA A 167 7.87 7.04 -2.48
CA ALA A 167 8.56 6.09 -1.61
C ALA A 167 9.85 5.53 -2.23
N LEU A 168 9.84 5.23 -3.53
CA LEU A 168 11.01 4.76 -4.27
C LEU A 168 12.10 5.82 -4.37
N ILE A 169 11.74 7.08 -4.66
CA ILE A 169 12.71 8.18 -4.72
C ILE A 169 13.35 8.41 -3.35
N MET A 170 12.56 8.36 -2.28
CA MET A 170 13.09 8.45 -0.91
C MET A 170 14.06 7.32 -0.59
N HIS A 171 13.78 6.10 -1.02
CA HIS A 171 14.66 4.96 -0.84
C HIS A 171 15.95 5.06 -1.67
N SER A 172 15.91 5.55 -2.90
CA SER A 172 17.14 5.76 -3.69
C SER A 172 18.10 6.76 -3.04
N LYS A 173 17.57 7.77 -2.33
CA LYS A 173 18.38 8.78 -1.62
C LYS A 173 19.09 8.25 -0.37
N THR A 174 18.64 7.13 0.21
CA THR A 174 19.34 6.52 1.35
C THR A 174 20.52 5.64 0.91
N GLN A 175 20.58 5.25 -0.36
CA GLN A 175 21.71 4.51 -0.94
C GLN A 175 22.88 5.40 -1.37
N ASP A 176 22.69 6.72 -1.42
CA ASP A 176 23.76 7.67 -1.72
C ASP A 176 24.83 7.63 -0.60
N ALA A 177 25.97 7.02 -0.93
CA ALA A 177 27.05 6.57 -0.04
C ALA A 177 27.69 7.62 0.89
N SER A 178 27.34 8.90 0.80
CA SER A 178 27.95 9.96 1.60
C SER A 178 27.62 9.85 3.10
N PHE A 179 26.49 9.25 3.48
CA PHE A 179 26.04 9.19 4.88
C PHE A 179 26.51 7.92 5.63
N SER A 180 26.66 6.80 4.91
CA SER A 180 27.22 5.56 5.47
C SER A 180 28.74 5.67 5.64
N GLU A 181 29.42 6.37 4.74
CA GLU A 181 30.84 6.77 4.87
C GLU A 181 31.06 7.65 6.11
N LEU A 182 30.18 8.64 6.38
CA LEU A 182 30.26 9.47 7.58
C LEU A 182 30.13 8.65 8.87
N CYS A 183 29.23 7.66 8.91
CA CYS A 183 29.08 6.81 10.08
C CYS A 183 30.23 5.83 10.26
N LYS A 184 30.80 5.28 9.17
CA LYS A 184 32.04 4.47 9.23
C LYS A 184 33.25 5.29 9.66
N ALA A 185 33.39 6.52 9.18
CA ALA A 185 34.50 7.42 9.51
C ALA A 185 34.50 7.91 10.97
N VAL A 186 33.34 7.98 11.64
CA VAL A 186 33.23 8.38 13.07
C VAL A 186 33.29 7.16 14.02
N VAL A 187 33.12 5.94 13.51
CA VAL A 187 33.23 4.69 14.28
C VAL A 187 34.64 4.10 14.25
N SER A 188 35.48 4.50 13.29
CA SER A 188 36.91 4.17 13.17
C SER A 188 37.75 5.09 14.05
#